data_AF-A0AAN4T8D2-F1
#
_entry.id   AF-A0AAN4T8D2-F1
#
_cell.length_a   1.000
_cell.length_b   1.000
_cell.length_c   1.000
_cell.angle_alpha   90.00
_cell.angle_beta   90.00
_cell.angle_gamma   90.00
#
_symmetry.space_group_name_H-M   'P 1'
#
loop_
_entity.id
_entity.type
_entity.pdbx_description
1 polymer ?
#
loop_
_entity_poly.entity_id
_entity_poly.type
_entity_poly.pdbx_seq_one_letter_code
_entity_poly.pdbx_strand_id
1 'polypeptide(L)'
;MIECKVEPTFKRISKRRRNAEMEKEIAELRRRLAINGERPQTVEANASDEMSQCSEDVYCGPDSTLSSRSRPLSAPLEPQPLPAPLGLPRDSSIISQDDSPWRLEDITLSRQRVARLFDQYFTYYHPFLPLLNPQKPPEEYLRRNRLQAWTIICIASRRAPSEPGLLSSLTGPFSRLLWSTLTGVPQDYRVVKALCLLCTWPLPTTSQRTDATFMLSGLMMQIAMQLGLHRPVQAEEFTTFRMEAQGEAVKDRLQTWAICNIVAQNVATGYGQPPGTIYDWALEPPSLRDADYNPSDDLRIRLRIEKFCDRVTKALYSGKPEPAEFMSSEKLLIVQLLESELREMEVDFGRDISHINMIHLRAAELHLRYFVFLGSNPRGEDLTKLFIATTSFLGRVLDLETSPGELIGHATNYILQMIVSAAFALMKLLKSDFSRHIDFDHGKLLFNGAISAIRRISVMDHDRPVRLADILAQMWNANDAANSPGDNILELKVRCRMSMSHVYDTVWRWRQRFRPMRSIEDSQVTVANPNISAAAGTVTRQQDDTLDETGLIYPPNFDQGAFISEAGFSEVFDSLNWVFDGIPDSFVAPPVM
;
A
#
# COMPACT_ATOMS: atom_id res chain seq x y z
N MET A 1 1.74 -2.73 -39.95
CA MET A 1 0.71 -3.64 -39.42
C MET A 1 1.30 -5.04 -39.34
N ILE A 2 0.95 -5.83 -38.33
CA ILE A 2 1.28 -7.26 -38.28
C ILE A 2 0.01 -8.02 -38.68
N GLU A 3 0.13 -8.95 -39.63
CA GLU A 3 -1.00 -9.69 -40.19
C GLU A 3 -1.39 -10.85 -39.27
N CYS A 4 -2.61 -10.82 -38.73
CA CYS A 4 -3.12 -11.91 -37.89
C CYS A 4 -3.67 -13.04 -38.76
N LYS A 5 -3.05 -14.22 -38.70
CA LYS A 5 -3.49 -15.44 -39.37
C LYS A 5 -3.77 -16.55 -38.36
N VAL A 6 -4.90 -17.22 -38.52
CA VAL A 6 -5.33 -18.35 -37.66
C VAL A 6 -5.11 -19.65 -38.43
N GLU A 7 -4.25 -20.53 -37.92
CA GLU A 7 -3.99 -21.83 -38.55
C GLU A 7 -5.11 -22.83 -38.21
N PRO A 8 -5.88 -23.34 -39.20
CA PRO A 8 -7.01 -24.24 -38.95
C PRO A 8 -6.59 -25.65 -38.50
N THR A 9 -5.28 -25.97 -38.55
CA THR A 9 -4.68 -27.23 -38.09
C THR A 9 -4.30 -27.21 -36.60
N PHE A 10 -4.31 -26.05 -35.93
CA PHE A 10 -3.83 -25.93 -34.55
C PHE A 10 -4.78 -26.59 -33.53
N LYS A 11 -4.39 -27.76 -33.02
CA LYS A 11 -5.04 -28.43 -31.89
C LYS A 11 -4.29 -28.14 -30.58
N ARG A 12 -5.02 -27.66 -29.57
CA ARG A 12 -4.49 -27.31 -28.24
C ARG A 12 -4.17 -28.55 -27.40
N ILE A 13 -3.00 -29.15 -27.64
CA ILE A 13 -2.47 -30.29 -26.86
C ILE A 13 -1.93 -29.79 -25.50
N SER A 14 -2.18 -30.53 -24.42
CA SER A 14 -1.66 -30.16 -23.09
C SER A 14 -0.15 -30.42 -22.98
N LYS A 15 0.60 -29.55 -22.28
CA LYS A 15 2.06 -29.68 -22.11
C LYS A 15 2.46 -31.06 -21.58
N ARG A 16 1.72 -31.59 -20.58
CA ARG A 16 1.95 -32.93 -20.01
C ARG A 16 1.85 -34.05 -21.06
N ARG A 17 0.89 -33.98 -21.98
CA ARG A 17 0.75 -34.97 -23.06
C ARG A 17 1.91 -34.89 -24.06
N ARG A 18 2.31 -33.69 -24.46
CA ARG A 18 3.44 -33.50 -25.40
C ARG A 18 4.77 -34.02 -24.82
N ASN A 19 5.02 -33.81 -23.52
CA ASN A 19 6.19 -34.38 -22.86
C ASN A 19 6.14 -35.91 -22.82
N ALA A 20 5.02 -36.51 -22.42
CA ALA A 20 4.87 -37.97 -22.36
C ALA A 20 4.98 -38.65 -23.75
N GLU A 21 4.52 -38.00 -24.82
CA GLU A 21 4.71 -38.48 -26.19
C GLU A 21 6.20 -38.41 -26.61
N MET A 22 6.92 -37.35 -26.23
CA MET A 22 8.35 -37.15 -26.50
C MET A 22 9.26 -38.11 -25.70
N GLU A 23 8.96 -38.33 -24.41
CA GLU A 23 9.66 -39.29 -23.55
C GLU A 23 9.52 -40.73 -24.09
N LYS A 24 8.33 -41.08 -24.60
CA LYS A 24 8.07 -42.36 -25.24
C LYS A 24 8.84 -42.54 -26.56
N GLU A 25 8.98 -41.47 -27.34
CA GLU A 25 9.75 -41.46 -28.58
C GLU A 25 11.27 -41.61 -28.31
N ILE A 26 11.81 -40.91 -27.30
CA ILE A 26 13.20 -41.07 -26.84
C ILE A 26 13.46 -42.51 -26.35
N ALA A 27 12.53 -43.11 -25.59
CA ALA A 27 12.66 -44.49 -25.12
C ALA A 27 12.67 -45.51 -26.28
N GLU A 28 11.84 -45.28 -27.31
CA GLU A 28 11.79 -46.13 -28.51
C GLU A 28 13.04 -45.97 -29.40
N LEU A 29 13.56 -44.75 -29.57
CA LEU A 29 14.82 -44.50 -30.28
C LEU A 29 16.01 -45.18 -29.58
N ARG A 30 16.10 -45.09 -28.24
CA ARG A 30 17.11 -45.81 -27.44
C ARG A 30 17.00 -47.33 -27.61
N ARG A 31 15.77 -47.88 -27.65
CA ARG A 31 15.54 -49.32 -27.91
C ARG A 31 16.03 -49.74 -29.30
N ARG A 32 15.79 -48.93 -30.34
CA ARG A 32 16.25 -49.24 -31.71
C ARG A 32 17.77 -49.21 -31.84
N LEU A 33 18.43 -48.26 -31.19
CA LEU A 33 19.90 -48.21 -31.15
C LEU A 33 20.49 -49.44 -30.44
N ALA A 34 19.86 -49.93 -29.37
CA ALA A 34 20.28 -51.15 -28.67
C ALA A 34 20.09 -52.45 -29.49
N ILE A 35 19.17 -52.47 -30.45
CA ILE A 35 18.90 -53.66 -31.30
C ILE A 35 19.85 -53.75 -32.50
N ASN A 36 20.30 -52.61 -33.03
CA ASN A 36 21.16 -52.57 -34.23
C ASN A 36 22.67 -52.60 -33.92
N GLY A 37 23.06 -52.96 -32.70
CA GLY A 37 24.42 -52.78 -32.17
C GLY A 37 25.51 -53.77 -32.65
N GLU A 38 25.16 -54.86 -33.33
CA GLU A 38 26.12 -55.92 -33.68
C GLU A 38 26.11 -56.32 -35.17
N ARG A 39 27.02 -55.73 -35.95
CA ARG A 39 27.85 -56.45 -36.95
C ARG A 39 28.97 -55.58 -37.53
N PRO A 40 30.23 -56.06 -37.57
CA PRO A 40 31.35 -55.32 -38.15
C PRO A 40 31.50 -55.58 -39.66
N GLN A 41 31.97 -54.59 -40.40
CA GLN A 41 32.66 -54.77 -41.68
C GLN A 41 33.67 -53.63 -41.90
N THR A 42 34.75 -53.92 -42.63
CA THR A 42 36.01 -53.17 -42.63
C THR A 42 36.30 -52.45 -43.96
N VAL A 43 37.39 -51.65 -43.93
CA VAL A 43 38.20 -51.11 -45.06
C VAL A 43 38.00 -49.62 -45.39
N GLU A 44 38.95 -48.82 -44.90
CA GLU A 44 39.78 -47.77 -45.58
C GLU A 44 39.14 -46.76 -46.56
N ALA A 45 39.52 -45.45 -46.56
CA ALA A 45 40.49 -44.71 -45.73
C ALA A 45 40.30 -43.17 -45.87
N ASN A 46 41.06 -42.41 -45.06
CA ASN A 46 41.25 -40.94 -45.08
C ASN A 46 40.06 -40.10 -44.53
N ALA A 47 40.24 -39.14 -43.62
CA ALA A 47 41.46 -38.51 -43.08
C ALA A 47 41.26 -37.88 -41.67
N SER A 48 42.36 -37.37 -41.09
CA SER A 48 42.47 -36.49 -39.90
C SER A 48 41.96 -37.02 -38.55
N ASP A 49 42.90 -37.58 -37.81
CA ASP A 49 42.94 -37.78 -36.34
C ASP A 49 43.73 -36.58 -35.72
N GLU A 50 43.80 -36.23 -34.44
CA GLU A 50 43.46 -36.83 -33.12
C GLU A 50 42.95 -35.70 -32.17
N MET A 51 42.56 -35.89 -30.89
CA MET A 51 41.84 -36.93 -30.13
C MET A 51 41.99 -36.59 -28.63
N SER A 52 41.03 -36.98 -27.77
CA SER A 52 41.20 -37.53 -26.40
C SER A 52 40.01 -37.20 -25.48
N GLN A 53 39.82 -38.00 -24.42
CA GLN A 53 38.52 -38.26 -23.78
C GLN A 53 38.48 -38.04 -22.26
N CYS A 54 37.26 -37.81 -21.77
CA CYS A 54 36.57 -38.42 -20.62
C CYS A 54 37.28 -39.58 -19.88
N SER A 55 36.97 -39.92 -18.60
CA SER A 55 36.13 -39.35 -17.53
C SER A 55 36.31 -40.20 -16.24
N GLU A 56 35.91 -39.67 -15.07
CA GLU A 56 35.27 -40.37 -13.91
C GLU A 56 35.95 -41.61 -13.25
N ASP A 57 35.84 -41.92 -11.94
CA ASP A 57 35.43 -41.20 -10.70
C ASP A 57 35.76 -42.11 -9.46
N VAL A 58 35.43 -41.66 -8.23
CA VAL A 58 35.11 -42.46 -7.00
C VAL A 58 36.23 -42.83 -5.97
N TYR A 59 36.03 -42.32 -4.73
CA TYR A 59 36.43 -42.79 -3.36
C TYR A 59 37.84 -42.63 -2.71
N CYS A 60 37.81 -41.94 -1.55
CA CYS A 60 38.45 -42.15 -0.23
C CYS A 60 39.93 -42.60 -0.03
N GLY A 61 40.61 -41.95 0.95
CA GLY A 61 41.96 -42.28 1.45
C GLY A 61 41.97 -43.29 2.63
N PRO A 62 42.93 -43.24 3.60
CA PRO A 62 43.60 -42.02 4.12
C PRO A 62 45.15 -42.12 4.30
N ASP A 63 45.69 -41.09 4.99
CA ASP A 63 46.88 -41.06 5.86
C ASP A 63 48.33 -40.90 5.35
N SER A 64 48.92 -39.80 5.84
CA SER A 64 50.24 -39.70 6.49
C SER A 64 51.55 -39.96 5.73
N THR A 65 52.35 -38.90 5.55
CA THR A 65 53.79 -38.88 5.94
C THR A 65 54.31 -37.45 6.15
N LEU A 66 55.48 -37.32 6.79
CA LEU A 66 56.03 -36.07 7.32
C LEU A 66 57.28 -35.58 6.56
N SER A 67 57.56 -34.28 6.69
CA SER A 67 58.87 -33.71 7.12
C SER A 67 59.63 -32.74 6.19
N SER A 68 59.68 -31.48 6.66
CA SER A 68 60.87 -30.61 6.81
C SER A 68 61.73 -30.12 5.61
N ARG A 69 61.95 -28.78 5.61
CA ARG A 69 63.24 -28.03 5.43
C ARG A 69 64.22 -28.47 4.33
N SER A 70 64.82 -27.56 3.54
CA SER A 70 65.76 -26.54 4.07
C SER A 70 66.11 -25.41 3.06
N ARG A 71 66.55 -24.26 3.59
CA ARG A 71 67.38 -23.23 2.92
C ARG A 71 68.86 -23.50 3.28
N PRO A 72 69.90 -23.04 2.52
CA PRO A 72 70.50 -21.74 2.89
C PRO A 72 71.32 -20.93 1.83
N LEU A 73 71.43 -19.61 2.10
CA LEU A 73 72.60 -18.70 2.02
C LEU A 73 73.48 -18.50 0.76
N SER A 74 73.68 -17.21 0.41
CA SER A 74 75.00 -16.51 0.45
C SER A 74 74.85 -14.96 0.33
N ALA A 75 75.84 -14.19 0.79
CA ALA A 75 75.94 -12.71 0.76
C ALA A 75 77.44 -12.29 0.63
N PRO A 76 77.85 -11.01 0.38
CA PRO A 76 77.97 -9.99 1.47
C PRO A 76 77.93 -8.46 1.11
N LEU A 77 77.58 -7.60 2.11
CA LEU A 77 78.08 -6.25 2.51
C LEU A 77 78.37 -5.09 1.49
N GLU A 78 78.15 -3.77 1.75
CA GLU A 78 77.26 -3.09 2.74
C GLU A 78 76.76 -1.64 2.35
N PRO A 79 77.47 -0.47 2.48
CA PRO A 79 76.81 0.78 2.97
C PRO A 79 77.10 2.17 2.31
N GLN A 80 76.22 3.16 2.63
CA GLN A 80 76.28 4.65 2.51
C GLN A 80 76.34 5.36 1.12
N PRO A 81 75.90 6.64 0.98
CA PRO A 81 74.66 7.28 1.50
C PRO A 81 73.85 8.07 0.42
N LEU A 82 72.77 8.76 0.82
CA LEU A 82 71.75 9.44 -0.04
C LEU A 82 72.26 10.66 -0.85
N PRO A 83 71.62 10.99 -2.00
CA PRO A 83 70.53 11.99 -1.97
C PRO A 83 69.24 11.57 -2.72
N ALA A 84 68.17 12.39 -2.59
CA ALA A 84 66.78 12.00 -2.87
C ALA A 84 66.31 12.11 -4.35
N PRO A 85 65.39 11.24 -4.79
CA PRO A 85 64.48 11.49 -5.91
C PRO A 85 63.18 12.19 -5.48
N LEU A 86 62.69 13.05 -6.38
CA LEU A 86 61.43 13.79 -6.39
C LEU A 86 60.24 13.16 -5.63
N GLY A 87 59.58 13.97 -4.80
CA GLY A 87 58.43 13.54 -4.00
C GLY A 87 57.19 13.21 -4.84
N LEU A 88 56.73 11.96 -4.73
CA LEU A 88 55.35 11.58 -5.02
C LEU A 88 54.42 12.34 -4.04
N PRO A 89 53.33 12.99 -4.50
CA PRO A 89 52.38 13.65 -3.60
C PRO A 89 51.54 12.60 -2.87
N ARG A 90 52.04 12.15 -1.72
CA ARG A 90 51.35 11.20 -0.84
C ARG A 90 50.52 11.93 0.21
N ASP A 91 49.24 11.60 0.27
CA ASP A 91 48.32 11.71 1.41
C ASP A 91 48.38 13.02 2.23
N SER A 92 47.75 14.09 1.75
CA SER A 92 47.43 15.29 2.56
C SER A 92 45.99 15.79 2.39
N SER A 93 45.05 14.87 2.14
CA SER A 93 43.61 15.13 2.32
C SER A 93 42.88 13.93 2.94
N ILE A 94 43.20 13.63 4.21
CA ILE A 94 42.27 12.91 5.10
C ILE A 94 41.15 13.88 5.50
N ILE A 95 40.40 14.33 4.49
CA ILE A 95 39.11 14.99 4.68
C ILE A 95 38.12 13.86 4.96
N SER A 96 37.34 13.97 6.02
CA SER A 96 36.38 12.94 6.41
C SER A 96 35.39 12.66 5.28
N GLN A 97 35.47 11.48 4.67
CA GLN A 97 34.42 11.00 3.75
C GLN A 97 33.09 10.74 4.48
N ASP A 98 33.10 10.68 5.81
CA ASP A 98 31.94 10.36 6.67
C ASP A 98 31.16 11.61 7.14
N ASP A 99 31.55 12.80 6.68
CA ASP A 99 30.87 14.08 6.96
C ASP A 99 30.18 14.67 5.71
N SER A 100 30.03 13.88 4.64
CA SER A 100 29.31 14.32 3.44
C SER A 100 27.80 14.47 3.75
N PRO A 101 27.17 15.62 3.47
CA PRO A 101 25.77 15.83 3.77
C PRO A 101 24.87 15.02 2.82
N TRP A 102 23.74 14.53 3.32
CA TRP A 102 22.76 13.77 2.54
C TRP A 102 22.12 14.66 1.49
N ARG A 103 22.19 14.21 0.22
CA ARG A 103 21.60 14.93 -0.93
C ARG A 103 20.58 14.09 -1.68
N LEU A 104 19.44 14.71 -1.95
CA LEU A 104 18.41 14.24 -2.88
C LEU A 104 18.09 15.41 -3.83
N GLU A 105 18.59 15.33 -5.06
CA GLU A 105 18.55 16.44 -6.02
C GLU A 105 19.13 17.73 -5.42
N ASP A 106 18.34 18.78 -5.26
CA ASP A 106 18.70 20.07 -4.66
C ASP A 106 18.71 20.06 -3.11
N ILE A 107 18.10 19.06 -2.48
CA ILE A 107 17.78 19.09 -1.04
C ILE A 107 19.02 18.77 -0.18
N THR A 108 19.53 19.82 0.45
CA THR A 108 20.63 19.87 1.45
C THR A 108 20.32 19.34 2.88
N LEU A 109 20.59 18.09 3.28
CA LEU A 109 20.48 17.65 4.70
C LEU A 109 21.83 17.36 5.38
N SER A 110 22.06 17.87 6.59
CA SER A 110 23.27 17.56 7.39
C SER A 110 23.10 16.29 8.25
N ARG A 111 24.22 15.65 8.62
CA ARG A 111 24.27 14.42 9.44
C ARG A 111 23.45 14.54 10.73
N GLN A 112 23.49 15.71 11.38
CA GLN A 112 22.70 16.02 12.58
C GLN A 112 21.19 16.09 12.31
N ARG A 113 20.76 16.74 11.21
CA ARG A 113 19.33 16.83 10.84
C ARG A 113 18.77 15.45 10.48
N VAL A 114 19.54 14.65 9.75
CA VAL A 114 19.26 13.24 9.47
C VAL A 114 19.09 12.43 10.76
N ALA A 115 20.02 12.53 11.71
CA ALA A 115 19.96 11.80 12.97
C ALA A 115 18.68 12.12 13.77
N ARG A 116 18.29 13.41 13.88
CA ARG A 116 17.02 13.81 14.55
C ARG A 116 15.79 13.23 13.86
N LEU A 117 15.75 13.20 12.53
CA LEU A 117 14.63 12.66 11.76
C LEU A 117 14.56 11.13 11.87
N PHE A 118 15.70 10.43 11.92
CA PHE A 118 15.74 8.98 12.18
C PHE A 118 15.30 8.63 13.60
N ASP A 119 15.75 9.37 14.61
CA ASP A 119 15.31 9.24 15.99
C ASP A 119 13.79 9.40 16.09
N GLN A 120 13.25 10.52 15.58
CA GLN A 120 11.81 10.78 15.52
C GLN A 120 11.01 9.66 14.82
N TYR A 121 11.54 9.10 13.72
CA TYR A 121 10.93 7.94 13.07
C TYR A 121 10.85 6.72 13.99
N PHE A 122 11.95 6.39 14.69
CA PHE A 122 11.99 5.24 15.59
C PHE A 122 11.19 5.45 16.88
N THR A 123 11.06 6.68 17.38
CA THR A 123 10.22 7.00 18.55
C THR A 123 8.72 6.89 18.27
N TYR A 124 8.24 7.51 17.18
CA TYR A 124 6.80 7.75 17.00
C TYR A 124 6.14 6.96 15.87
N TYR A 125 6.88 6.57 14.84
CA TYR A 125 6.33 5.87 13.67
C TYR A 125 6.58 4.37 13.70
N HIS A 126 7.81 3.94 13.99
CA HIS A 126 8.20 2.53 14.08
C HIS A 126 7.30 1.65 14.98
N PRO A 127 6.77 2.11 16.14
CA PRO A 127 5.85 1.32 16.96
C PRO A 127 4.56 0.86 16.24
N PHE A 128 4.10 1.58 15.21
CA PHE A 128 2.94 1.14 14.41
C PHE A 128 3.29 0.05 13.38
N LEU A 129 4.55 -0.03 12.95
CA LEU A 129 5.05 -0.97 11.94
C LEU A 129 6.54 -1.30 12.15
N PRO A 130 6.89 -2.26 13.03
CA PRO A 130 8.27 -2.54 13.45
C PRO A 130 9.08 -3.33 12.39
N LEU A 131 9.32 -2.70 11.23
CA LEU A 131 9.95 -3.29 10.04
C LEU A 131 11.47 -3.08 9.94
N LEU A 132 11.97 -2.08 10.67
CA LEU A 132 13.37 -1.64 10.64
C LEU A 132 14.08 -1.96 11.97
N ASN A 133 15.41 -1.87 12.01
CA ASN A 133 16.20 -2.12 13.21
C ASN A 133 16.72 -0.77 13.75
N PRO A 134 16.29 -0.33 14.96
CA PRO A 134 16.70 0.97 15.52
C PRO A 134 18.19 1.05 15.89
N GLN A 135 18.89 -0.09 16.02
CA GLN A 135 20.31 -0.13 16.35
C GLN A 135 21.23 0.18 15.15
N LYS A 136 20.66 0.45 13.97
CA LYS A 136 21.42 0.70 12.74
C LYS A 136 21.51 2.20 12.45
N PRO A 137 22.73 2.75 12.27
CA PRO A 137 22.89 4.18 12.02
C PRO A 137 22.30 4.57 10.66
N PRO A 138 21.88 5.85 10.47
CA PRO A 138 21.27 6.30 9.22
C PRO A 138 22.12 6.01 7.99
N GLU A 139 23.45 6.11 8.11
CA GLU A 139 24.38 5.90 7.00
C GLU A 139 24.41 4.44 6.52
N GLU A 140 24.06 3.45 7.36
CA GLU A 140 23.86 2.08 6.90
C GLU A 140 22.63 1.98 5.98
N TYR A 141 21.55 2.69 6.31
CA TYR A 141 20.36 2.72 5.47
C TYR A 141 20.65 3.38 4.12
N LEU A 142 21.26 4.57 4.11
CA LEU A 142 21.59 5.27 2.86
C LEU A 142 22.52 4.45 1.96
N ARG A 143 23.54 3.80 2.55
CA ARG A 143 24.51 2.95 1.85
C ARG A 143 23.90 1.66 1.30
N ARG A 144 22.93 1.05 2.00
CA ARG A 144 22.27 -0.17 1.53
C ARG A 144 21.18 0.11 0.50
N ASN A 145 20.31 1.11 0.73
CA ASN A 145 19.21 1.43 -0.17
C ASN A 145 18.76 2.89 -0.02
N ARG A 146 19.05 3.71 -1.05
CA ARG A 146 18.70 5.14 -1.04
C ARG A 146 17.20 5.39 -0.86
N LEU A 147 16.33 4.63 -1.54
CA LEU A 147 14.88 4.82 -1.44
C LEU A 147 14.41 4.58 0.01
N GLN A 148 14.79 3.46 0.62
CA GLN A 148 14.46 3.13 2.01
C GLN A 148 14.90 4.23 2.99
N ALA A 149 16.11 4.76 2.82
CA ALA A 149 16.65 5.83 3.66
C ALA A 149 15.86 7.14 3.53
N TRP A 150 15.51 7.54 2.30
CA TRP A 150 14.71 8.74 2.07
C TRP A 150 13.23 8.57 2.43
N THR A 151 12.68 7.35 2.41
CA THR A 151 11.33 7.06 2.94
C THR A 151 11.24 7.39 4.43
N ILE A 152 12.25 6.99 5.22
CA ILE A 152 12.33 7.28 6.66
C ILE A 152 12.32 8.81 6.89
N ILE A 153 13.14 9.54 6.16
CA ILE A 153 13.22 11.01 6.19
C ILE A 153 11.87 11.66 5.83
N CYS A 154 11.20 11.20 4.76
CA CYS A 154 9.90 11.71 4.36
C CYS A 154 8.84 11.49 5.45
N ILE A 155 8.81 10.29 6.06
CA ILE A 155 7.84 9.96 7.12
C ILE A 155 8.07 10.81 8.37
N ALA A 156 9.32 10.95 8.83
CA ALA A 156 9.66 11.81 9.95
C ALA A 156 9.30 13.29 9.70
N SER A 157 9.56 13.79 8.48
CA SER A 157 9.27 15.18 8.11
C SER A 157 7.77 15.56 8.14
N ARG A 158 6.85 14.58 8.25
CA ARG A 158 5.41 14.81 8.48
C ARG A 158 5.11 15.50 9.83
N ARG A 159 6.03 15.43 10.80
CA ARG A 159 5.87 16.02 12.15
C ARG A 159 7.13 16.71 12.67
N ALA A 160 7.95 17.29 11.79
CA ALA A 160 9.20 17.95 12.18
C ALA A 160 9.04 19.49 12.26
N PRO A 161 8.60 20.08 13.40
CA PRO A 161 8.41 21.54 13.52
C PRO A 161 9.74 22.32 13.46
N SER A 162 10.87 21.65 13.64
CA SER A 162 12.23 22.20 13.45
C SER A 162 12.70 22.19 11.99
N GLU A 163 11.90 21.65 11.06
CA GLU A 163 12.20 21.50 9.63
C GLU A 163 10.99 21.93 8.75
N PRO A 164 10.42 23.14 8.95
CA PRO A 164 9.19 23.56 8.25
C PRO A 164 9.36 23.56 6.74
N GLY A 165 8.34 23.07 6.02
CA GLY A 165 8.35 22.94 4.56
C GLY A 165 9.14 21.75 3.99
N LEU A 166 9.96 21.06 4.79
CA LEU A 166 10.86 19.99 4.31
C LEU A 166 10.12 18.88 3.56
N LEU A 167 8.96 18.43 4.05
CA LEU A 167 8.15 17.41 3.36
C LEU A 167 7.63 17.88 2.00
N SER A 168 7.22 19.14 1.89
CA SER A 168 6.74 19.73 0.63
C SER A 168 7.87 19.76 -0.41
N SER A 169 9.07 20.20 0.00
CA SER A 169 10.28 20.15 -0.82
C SER A 169 10.61 18.72 -1.25
N LEU A 170 10.65 17.76 -0.31
CA LEU A 170 10.99 16.36 -0.57
C LEU A 170 10.05 15.64 -1.53
N THR A 171 8.75 15.97 -1.52
CA THR A 171 7.71 15.19 -2.20
C THR A 171 7.98 15.00 -3.70
N GLY A 172 8.50 16.02 -4.39
CA GLY A 172 8.85 15.96 -5.81
C GLY A 172 10.07 15.06 -6.11
N PRO A 173 11.28 15.39 -5.60
CA PRO A 173 12.49 14.58 -5.74
C PRO A 173 12.33 13.15 -5.23
N PHE A 174 11.60 12.95 -4.13
CA PHE A 174 11.34 11.61 -3.60
C PHE A 174 10.44 10.78 -4.52
N SER A 175 9.42 11.39 -5.12
CA SER A 175 8.56 10.73 -6.11
C SER A 175 9.35 10.30 -7.35
N ARG A 176 10.32 11.13 -7.82
CA ARG A 176 11.25 10.76 -8.90
C ARG A 176 12.15 9.58 -8.50
N LEU A 177 12.73 9.62 -7.29
CA LEU A 177 13.53 8.52 -6.74
C LEU A 177 12.73 7.21 -6.65
N LEU A 178 11.48 7.28 -6.18
CA LEU A 178 10.58 6.13 -6.08
C LEU A 178 10.33 5.49 -7.44
N TRP A 179 9.80 6.24 -8.41
CA TRP A 179 9.46 5.68 -9.72
C TRP A 179 10.69 5.19 -10.48
N SER A 180 11.81 5.93 -10.41
CA SER A 180 13.10 5.47 -10.98
C SER A 180 13.55 4.14 -10.38
N THR A 181 13.51 4.00 -9.05
CA THR A 181 13.88 2.77 -8.34
C THR A 181 12.96 1.60 -8.71
N LEU A 182 11.65 1.86 -8.89
CA LEU A 182 10.69 0.82 -9.26
C LEU A 182 10.88 0.33 -10.71
N THR A 183 11.25 1.22 -11.64
CA THR A 183 11.63 0.83 -13.01
C THR A 183 12.99 0.12 -13.11
N GLY A 184 13.84 0.22 -12.08
CA GLY A 184 15.13 -0.47 -12.01
C GLY A 184 14.98 -1.94 -11.63
N VAL A 185 14.84 -2.82 -12.63
CA VAL A 185 14.81 -4.28 -12.45
C VAL A 185 16.25 -4.84 -12.55
N PRO A 186 16.70 -5.76 -11.66
CA PRO A 186 16.01 -6.29 -10.48
C PRO A 186 16.11 -5.38 -9.24
N GLN A 187 15.06 -5.36 -8.43
CA GLN A 187 14.98 -4.58 -7.19
C GLN A 187 15.59 -5.31 -5.98
N ASP A 188 16.06 -4.56 -4.98
CA ASP A 188 16.40 -5.08 -3.65
C ASP A 188 15.12 -5.28 -2.81
N TYR A 189 15.06 -6.28 -1.92
CA TYR A 189 13.95 -6.44 -0.97
C TYR A 189 13.81 -5.24 0.00
N ARG A 190 14.84 -4.39 0.11
CA ARG A 190 14.77 -3.08 0.77
C ARG A 190 13.85 -2.09 0.07
N VAL A 191 13.60 -2.25 -1.24
CA VAL A 191 12.54 -1.53 -1.97
C VAL A 191 11.17 -1.98 -1.48
N VAL A 192 10.97 -3.29 -1.23
CA VAL A 192 9.73 -3.80 -0.61
C VAL A 192 9.56 -3.18 0.77
N LYS A 193 10.62 -3.10 1.60
CA LYS A 193 10.54 -2.40 2.89
C LYS A 193 10.16 -0.93 2.76
N ALA A 194 10.70 -0.21 1.77
CA ALA A 194 10.32 1.18 1.51
C ALA A 194 8.85 1.30 1.10
N LEU A 195 8.33 0.37 0.29
CA LEU A 195 6.93 0.32 -0.11
C LEU A 195 5.99 0.02 1.06
N CYS A 196 6.32 -0.91 1.98
CA CYS A 196 5.55 -1.16 3.19
C CYS A 196 5.32 0.12 4.01
N LEU A 197 6.38 0.91 4.16
CA LEU A 197 6.35 2.17 4.90
C LEU A 197 5.53 3.26 4.17
N LEU A 198 5.72 3.42 2.85
CA LEU A 198 4.92 4.36 2.05
C LEU A 198 3.43 3.99 1.99
N CYS A 199 3.10 2.70 2.01
CA CYS A 199 1.71 2.25 2.02
C CYS A 199 1.03 2.45 3.39
N THR A 200 1.84 2.53 4.46
CA THR A 200 1.37 2.79 5.83
C THR A 200 1.26 4.30 6.11
N TRP A 201 2.20 5.09 5.58
CA TRP A 201 2.22 6.56 5.63
C TRP A 201 2.51 7.13 4.23
N PRO A 202 1.49 7.31 3.39
CA PRO A 202 1.68 7.89 2.06
C PRO A 202 2.08 9.36 2.14
N LEU A 203 2.69 9.83 1.04
CA LEU A 203 2.91 11.25 0.78
C LEU A 203 1.55 11.98 0.83
N PRO A 204 1.46 13.19 1.41
CA PRO A 204 0.20 13.93 1.46
C PRO A 204 -0.34 14.19 0.06
N THR A 205 -1.65 14.01 -0.11
CA THR A 205 -2.39 14.37 -1.32
C THR A 205 -3.63 15.17 -0.95
N THR A 206 -4.04 16.06 -1.85
CA THR A 206 -5.34 16.75 -1.78
C THR A 206 -6.48 15.87 -2.32
N SER A 207 -6.17 14.85 -3.14
CA SER A 207 -7.15 14.04 -3.88
C SER A 207 -6.87 12.53 -3.80
N GLN A 208 -7.95 11.74 -3.70
CA GLN A 208 -7.96 10.29 -3.85
C GLN A 208 -7.58 9.83 -5.28
N ARG A 209 -7.72 10.69 -6.30
CA ARG A 209 -7.32 10.38 -7.70
C ARG A 209 -5.81 10.31 -7.88
N THR A 210 -5.06 11.06 -7.07
CA THR A 210 -3.59 11.13 -7.08
C THR A 210 -2.92 10.14 -6.10
N ASP A 211 -3.71 9.34 -5.40
CA ASP A 211 -3.27 8.42 -4.35
C ASP A 211 -2.89 7.06 -4.93
N ALA A 212 -1.58 6.83 -5.06
CA ALA A 212 -1.02 5.58 -5.60
C ALA A 212 -0.99 4.41 -4.59
N THR A 213 -1.47 4.58 -3.35
CA THR A 213 -1.24 3.63 -2.24
C THR A 213 -1.66 2.19 -2.56
N PHE A 214 -2.86 1.99 -3.13
CA PHE A 214 -3.33 0.65 -3.49
C PHE A 214 -2.51 0.01 -4.63
N MET A 215 -2.07 0.81 -5.62
CA MET A 215 -1.19 0.37 -6.71
C MET A 215 0.19 -0.03 -6.17
N LEU A 216 0.78 0.80 -5.30
CA LEU A 216 2.07 0.54 -4.66
C LEU A 216 2.01 -0.69 -3.75
N SER A 217 0.90 -0.94 -3.06
CA SER A 217 0.67 -2.16 -2.27
C SER A 217 0.57 -3.40 -3.15
N GLY A 218 -0.02 -3.30 -4.34
CA GLY A 218 -0.01 -4.38 -5.32
C GLY A 218 1.41 -4.69 -5.80
N LEU A 219 2.16 -3.65 -6.19
CA LEU A 219 3.55 -3.77 -6.66
C LEU A 219 4.50 -4.29 -5.57
N MET A 220 4.30 -3.87 -4.31
CA MET A 220 5.00 -4.39 -3.12
C MET A 220 4.88 -5.92 -3.03
N MET A 221 3.67 -6.46 -3.15
CA MET A 221 3.44 -7.91 -3.11
C MET A 221 4.07 -8.63 -4.31
N GLN A 222 4.02 -8.05 -5.51
CA GLN A 222 4.65 -8.65 -6.70
C GLN A 222 6.19 -8.71 -6.57
N ILE A 223 6.84 -7.62 -6.15
CA ILE A 223 8.29 -7.59 -5.92
C ILE A 223 8.67 -8.54 -4.76
N ALA A 224 7.86 -8.60 -3.69
CA ALA A 224 8.07 -9.55 -2.59
C ALA A 224 8.04 -11.02 -3.05
N MET A 225 7.11 -11.37 -3.93
CA MET A 225 7.04 -12.72 -4.52
C MET A 225 8.20 -13.00 -5.47
N GLN A 226 8.53 -12.06 -6.37
CA GLN A 226 9.64 -12.17 -7.32
C GLN A 226 10.99 -12.38 -6.62
N LEU A 227 11.19 -11.77 -5.44
CA LEU A 227 12.39 -11.92 -4.63
C LEU A 227 12.35 -13.12 -3.65
N GLY A 228 11.35 -14.00 -3.78
CA GLY A 228 11.22 -15.20 -2.96
C GLY A 228 10.95 -14.96 -1.48
N LEU A 229 10.43 -13.78 -1.07
CA LEU A 229 10.15 -13.51 0.36
C LEU A 229 9.10 -14.48 0.93
N HIS A 230 8.14 -14.89 0.09
CA HIS A 230 7.14 -15.91 0.39
C HIS A 230 7.71 -17.34 0.55
N ARG A 231 8.94 -17.62 0.10
CA ARG A 231 9.60 -18.93 0.20
C ARG A 231 10.93 -18.79 0.94
N PRO A 232 10.92 -18.47 2.24
CA PRO A 232 12.12 -18.11 3.00
C PRO A 232 13.18 -19.23 3.04
N VAL A 233 12.74 -20.50 3.11
CA VAL A 233 13.61 -21.69 3.16
C VAL A 233 14.18 -22.07 1.77
N GLN A 234 13.51 -21.68 0.69
CA GLN A 234 13.89 -21.97 -0.71
C GLN A 234 14.17 -20.68 -1.49
N ALA A 235 14.70 -19.66 -0.81
CA ALA A 235 14.89 -18.33 -1.38
C ALA A 235 15.79 -18.35 -2.64
N GLU A 236 16.77 -19.26 -2.69
CA GLU A 236 17.69 -19.45 -3.82
C GLU A 236 17.00 -19.89 -5.13
N GLU A 237 15.79 -20.45 -5.08
CA GLU A 237 15.00 -20.73 -6.30
C GLU A 237 14.53 -19.44 -7.01
N PHE A 238 14.63 -18.30 -6.33
CA PHE A 238 14.21 -16.97 -6.80
C PHE A 238 15.37 -15.99 -6.99
N THR A 239 16.63 -16.41 -6.78
CA THR A 239 17.81 -15.55 -6.94
C THR A 239 19.05 -16.33 -7.39
N THR A 240 19.82 -15.78 -8.33
CA THR A 240 21.10 -16.33 -8.76
C THR A 240 22.24 -16.13 -7.75
N PHE A 241 22.01 -15.31 -6.71
CA PHE A 241 22.96 -15.11 -5.63
C PHE A 241 22.74 -16.14 -4.52
N ARG A 242 23.81 -16.87 -4.15
CA ARG A 242 23.81 -17.70 -2.94
C ARG A 242 23.39 -16.88 -1.73
N MET A 243 22.50 -17.43 -0.93
CA MET A 243 21.99 -16.82 0.28
C MET A 243 22.56 -17.50 1.52
N GLU A 244 22.72 -16.73 2.59
CA GLU A 244 22.88 -17.33 3.92
C GLU A 244 21.55 -18.01 4.27
N ALA A 245 21.49 -19.33 4.11
CA ALA A 245 20.28 -20.14 4.28
C ALA A 245 19.76 -20.20 5.73
N GLN A 246 20.48 -19.60 6.68
CA GLN A 246 20.15 -19.53 8.11
C GLN A 246 20.62 -18.18 8.69
N GLY A 247 20.08 -17.80 9.85
CA GLY A 247 20.48 -16.59 10.57
C GLY A 247 19.72 -15.32 10.19
N GLU A 248 20.25 -14.16 10.59
CA GLU A 248 19.56 -12.86 10.58
C GLU A 248 19.00 -12.46 9.20
N ALA A 249 19.64 -12.85 8.10
CA ALA A 249 19.14 -12.58 6.75
C ALA A 249 17.80 -13.27 6.44
N VAL A 250 17.59 -14.49 6.95
CA VAL A 250 16.33 -15.23 6.81
C VAL A 250 15.26 -14.62 7.72
N LYS A 251 15.62 -14.28 8.96
CA LYS A 251 14.74 -13.63 9.94
C LYS A 251 14.23 -12.28 9.44
N ASP A 252 15.10 -11.45 8.85
CA ASP A 252 14.74 -10.16 8.27
C ASP A 252 13.80 -10.31 7.06
N ARG A 253 13.96 -11.37 6.25
CA ARG A 253 13.07 -11.69 5.12
C ARG A 253 11.71 -12.19 5.58
N LEU A 254 11.65 -13.07 6.58
CA LEU A 254 10.40 -13.52 7.22
C LEU A 254 9.62 -12.36 7.83
N GLN A 255 10.29 -11.49 8.59
CA GLN A 255 9.69 -10.29 9.15
C GLN A 255 9.17 -9.35 8.06
N THR A 256 9.92 -9.19 6.96
CA THR A 256 9.46 -8.42 5.79
C THR A 256 8.20 -9.04 5.19
N TRP A 257 8.17 -10.36 4.98
CA TRP A 257 7.02 -11.06 4.39
C TRP A 257 5.75 -10.98 5.24
N ALA A 258 5.87 -11.16 6.56
CA ALA A 258 4.77 -10.97 7.49
C ALA A 258 4.21 -9.53 7.42
N ILE A 259 5.10 -8.54 7.41
CA ILE A 259 4.72 -7.12 7.36
C ILE A 259 4.16 -6.71 5.99
N CYS A 260 4.63 -7.28 4.88
CA CYS A 260 4.03 -7.09 3.55
C CYS A 260 2.55 -7.48 3.56
N ASN A 261 2.23 -8.63 4.14
CA ASN A 261 0.85 -9.11 4.22
C ASN A 261 -0.01 -8.26 5.18
N ILE A 262 0.55 -7.84 6.32
CA ILE A 262 -0.11 -6.89 7.24
C ILE A 262 -0.46 -5.58 6.50
N VAL A 263 0.50 -4.98 5.80
CA VAL A 263 0.28 -3.74 5.04
C VAL A 263 -0.73 -3.94 3.90
N ALA A 264 -0.62 -5.03 3.14
CA ALA A 264 -1.54 -5.33 2.05
C ALA A 264 -2.98 -5.56 2.54
N GLN A 265 -3.18 -6.19 3.70
CA GLN A 265 -4.50 -6.33 4.31
C GLN A 265 -5.09 -4.98 4.72
N ASN A 266 -4.31 -4.17 5.45
CA ASN A 266 -4.72 -2.85 5.92
C ASN A 266 -5.09 -1.91 4.74
N VAL A 267 -4.26 -1.88 3.70
CA VAL A 267 -4.53 -1.09 2.47
C VAL A 267 -5.76 -1.62 1.72
N ALA A 268 -5.99 -2.93 1.65
CA ALA A 268 -7.17 -3.46 1.00
C ALA A 268 -8.47 -3.13 1.78
N THR A 269 -8.50 -3.45 3.07
CA THR A 269 -9.64 -3.16 3.96
C THR A 269 -9.97 -1.66 3.99
N GLY A 270 -8.98 -0.79 4.21
CA GLY A 270 -9.19 0.66 4.32
C GLY A 270 -9.66 1.35 3.04
N TYR A 271 -9.36 0.78 1.87
CA TYR A 271 -9.82 1.31 0.57
C TYR A 271 -11.11 0.65 0.07
N GLY A 272 -11.59 -0.41 0.74
CA GLY A 272 -12.77 -1.18 0.32
C GLY A 272 -12.50 -2.04 -0.92
N GLN A 273 -11.38 -2.75 -0.93
CA GLN A 273 -10.86 -3.55 -2.04
C GLN A 273 -10.47 -4.97 -1.58
N PRO A 274 -10.43 -5.98 -2.47
CA PRO A 274 -9.95 -7.31 -2.11
C PRO A 274 -8.44 -7.31 -1.80
N PRO A 275 -7.98 -8.00 -0.74
CA PRO A 275 -6.57 -8.10 -0.40
C PRO A 275 -5.80 -9.02 -1.33
N GLY A 276 -4.59 -8.60 -1.71
CA GLY A 276 -3.60 -9.43 -2.41
C GLY A 276 -2.74 -10.26 -1.46
N THR A 277 -3.27 -10.64 -0.29
CA THR A 277 -2.54 -11.31 0.79
C THR A 277 -2.37 -12.81 0.53
N ILE A 278 -1.25 -13.36 1.01
CA ILE A 278 -0.87 -14.76 0.92
C ILE A 278 -0.43 -15.21 2.31
N TYR A 279 -1.42 -15.56 3.13
CA TYR A 279 -1.22 -16.26 4.39
C TYR A 279 -1.12 -17.76 4.09
N ASP A 280 0.11 -18.24 3.90
CA ASP A 280 0.40 -19.66 3.70
C ASP A 280 1.34 -20.22 4.79
N TRP A 281 1.70 -21.49 4.65
CA TRP A 281 2.47 -22.26 5.62
C TRP A 281 3.79 -21.59 6.08
N ALA A 282 4.40 -20.73 5.26
CA ALA A 282 5.61 -20.01 5.62
C ALA A 282 5.39 -18.93 6.70
N LEU A 283 4.13 -18.62 7.02
CA LEU A 283 3.71 -17.73 8.11
C LEU A 283 2.95 -18.49 9.23
N GLU A 284 3.12 -19.81 9.33
CA GLU A 284 2.56 -20.64 10.41
C GLU A 284 3.62 -21.08 11.43
N PRO A 285 3.24 -21.30 12.71
CA PRO A 285 4.20 -21.53 13.80
C PRO A 285 5.26 -22.63 13.59
N PRO A 286 4.99 -23.77 12.91
CA PRO A 286 6.03 -24.76 12.65
C PRO A 286 7.18 -24.16 11.82
N SER A 287 6.88 -23.56 10.68
CA SER A 287 7.91 -23.10 9.73
C SER A 287 8.62 -21.81 10.15
N LEU A 288 8.03 -21.04 11.06
CA LEU A 288 8.76 -19.97 11.77
C LEU A 288 9.80 -20.55 12.73
N ARG A 289 9.49 -21.66 13.42
CA ARG A 289 10.43 -22.36 14.32
C ARG A 289 11.53 -23.10 13.53
N ASP A 290 11.18 -23.71 12.40
CA ASP A 290 12.15 -24.37 11.50
C ASP A 290 13.22 -23.37 10.98
N ALA A 291 12.86 -22.08 10.89
CA ALA A 291 13.75 -20.98 10.48
C ALA A 291 14.42 -20.22 11.65
N ASP A 292 14.30 -20.71 12.89
CA ASP A 292 14.76 -20.04 14.12
C ASP A 292 14.25 -18.59 14.27
N TYR A 293 13.06 -18.30 13.70
CA TYR A 293 12.45 -16.97 13.74
C TYR A 293 11.28 -16.94 14.72
N ASN A 294 11.50 -16.35 15.90
CA ASN A 294 10.42 -16.02 16.82
C ASN A 294 10.03 -14.54 16.64
N PRO A 295 8.91 -14.21 15.95
CA PRO A 295 8.43 -12.84 15.87
C PRO A 295 8.06 -12.31 17.26
N SER A 296 8.28 -11.01 17.48
CA SER A 296 7.83 -10.32 18.68
C SER A 296 6.32 -10.49 18.88
N ASP A 297 5.87 -10.56 20.13
CA ASP A 297 4.46 -10.84 20.43
C ASP A 297 3.53 -9.79 19.81
N ASP A 298 3.94 -8.53 19.75
CA ASP A 298 3.15 -7.47 19.10
C ASP A 298 3.04 -7.66 17.57
N LEU A 299 4.07 -8.18 16.90
CA LEU A 299 3.98 -8.56 15.48
C LEU A 299 3.14 -9.83 15.29
N ARG A 300 3.20 -10.79 16.23
CA ARG A 300 2.41 -12.03 16.20
C ARG A 300 0.92 -11.77 16.40
N ILE A 301 0.57 -10.89 17.35
CA ILE A 301 -0.79 -10.40 17.61
C ILE A 301 -1.32 -9.68 16.36
N ARG A 302 -0.56 -8.71 15.83
CA ARG A 302 -0.92 -8.01 14.57
C ARG A 302 -1.19 -9.00 13.44
N LEU A 303 -0.29 -9.97 13.20
CA LEU A 303 -0.45 -10.96 12.14
C LEU A 303 -1.71 -11.82 12.32
N ARG A 304 -2.08 -12.19 13.55
CA ARG A 304 -3.33 -12.94 13.84
C ARG A 304 -4.57 -12.09 13.56
N ILE A 305 -4.55 -10.79 13.92
CA ILE A 305 -5.63 -9.84 13.62
C ILE A 305 -5.81 -9.68 12.10
N GLU A 306 -4.73 -9.48 11.33
CA GLU A 306 -4.87 -9.31 9.87
C GLU A 306 -5.26 -10.62 9.14
N LYS A 307 -4.82 -11.80 9.64
CA LYS A 307 -5.35 -13.10 9.20
C LYS A 307 -6.87 -13.22 9.46
N PHE A 308 -7.40 -12.62 10.52
CA PHE A 308 -8.84 -12.57 10.79
C PHE A 308 -9.57 -11.59 9.85
N CYS A 309 -9.02 -10.40 9.59
CA CYS A 309 -9.54 -9.47 8.58
C CYS A 309 -9.71 -10.15 7.19
N ASP A 310 -8.76 -10.99 6.79
CA ASP A 310 -8.83 -11.80 5.57
C ASP A 310 -9.95 -12.84 5.59
N ARG A 311 -10.15 -13.56 6.72
CA ARG A 311 -11.29 -14.49 6.89
C ARG A 311 -12.63 -13.77 6.81
N VAL A 312 -12.78 -12.65 7.52
CA VAL A 312 -13.98 -11.79 7.44
C VAL A 312 -14.23 -11.33 6.00
N THR A 313 -13.19 -10.87 5.30
CA THR A 313 -13.29 -10.47 3.89
C THR A 313 -13.80 -11.61 3.02
N LYS A 314 -13.16 -12.78 3.08
CA LYS A 314 -13.49 -13.95 2.26
C LYS A 314 -14.89 -14.50 2.55
N ALA A 315 -15.31 -14.48 3.82
CA ALA A 315 -16.57 -15.08 4.25
C ALA A 315 -17.78 -14.16 4.06
N LEU A 316 -17.63 -12.84 4.24
CA LEU A 316 -18.76 -11.89 4.19
C LEU A 316 -18.79 -11.01 2.93
N TYR A 317 -17.64 -10.63 2.37
CA TYR A 317 -17.56 -9.58 1.34
C TYR A 317 -17.15 -10.07 -0.07
N SER A 318 -16.74 -11.34 -0.23
CA SER A 318 -16.46 -11.94 -1.55
C SER A 318 -17.69 -12.49 -2.28
N GLY A 319 -18.85 -12.54 -1.63
CA GLY A 319 -20.11 -12.98 -2.26
C GLY A 319 -20.73 -11.91 -3.15
N LYS A 320 -21.83 -12.26 -3.86
CA LYS A 320 -22.64 -11.25 -4.55
C LYS A 320 -23.18 -10.21 -3.55
N PRO A 321 -23.24 -8.91 -3.93
CA PRO A 321 -23.80 -7.84 -3.10
C PRO A 321 -25.34 -7.76 -3.16
N GLU A 322 -26.04 -8.89 -3.29
CA GLU A 322 -27.51 -8.95 -3.40
C GLU A 322 -28.17 -8.78 -2.01
N PRO A 323 -28.99 -7.73 -1.77
CA PRO A 323 -29.38 -7.34 -0.39
C PRO A 323 -30.26 -8.36 0.33
N ALA A 324 -31.09 -9.09 -0.43
CA ALA A 324 -31.94 -10.16 0.09
C ALA A 324 -31.14 -11.42 0.43
N GLU A 325 -30.11 -11.75 -0.36
CA GLU A 325 -29.21 -12.89 -0.13
C GLU A 325 -28.14 -12.59 0.94
N PHE A 326 -28.07 -11.36 1.47
CA PHE A 326 -27.02 -11.00 2.41
C PHE A 326 -27.27 -11.48 3.85
N MET A 327 -28.54 -11.64 4.26
CA MET A 327 -28.91 -12.05 5.61
C MET A 327 -29.44 -13.49 5.66
N SER A 328 -28.83 -14.41 4.90
CA SER A 328 -29.17 -15.84 4.95
C SER A 328 -28.76 -16.46 6.30
N SER A 329 -29.46 -17.53 6.72
CA SER A 329 -29.13 -18.26 7.94
C SER A 329 -27.70 -18.78 7.96
N GLU A 330 -27.18 -19.18 6.81
CA GLU A 330 -25.77 -19.60 6.62
C GLU A 330 -24.80 -18.45 6.91
N LYS A 331 -25.03 -17.25 6.36
CA LYS A 331 -24.21 -16.06 6.65
C LYS A 331 -24.29 -15.64 8.12
N LEU A 332 -25.44 -15.80 8.77
CA LEU A 332 -25.58 -15.55 10.20
C LEU A 332 -24.78 -16.53 11.06
N LEU A 333 -24.72 -17.82 10.69
CA LEU A 333 -23.85 -18.81 11.35
C LEU A 333 -22.37 -18.48 11.14
N ILE A 334 -21.98 -18.04 9.94
CA ILE A 334 -20.63 -17.56 9.64
C ILE A 334 -20.26 -16.34 10.50
N VAL A 335 -21.17 -15.36 10.66
CA VAL A 335 -20.97 -14.21 11.56
C VAL A 335 -20.81 -14.67 13.01
N GLN A 336 -21.62 -15.63 13.49
CA GLN A 336 -21.50 -16.17 14.85
C GLN A 336 -20.16 -16.88 15.10
N LEU A 337 -19.64 -17.60 14.10
CA LEU A 337 -18.32 -18.23 14.17
C LEU A 337 -17.20 -17.18 14.23
N LEU A 338 -17.25 -16.15 13.39
CA LEU A 338 -16.30 -15.03 13.40
C LEU A 338 -16.39 -14.20 14.70
N GLU A 339 -17.58 -14.04 15.27
CA GLU A 339 -17.73 -13.46 16.61
C GLU A 339 -17.07 -14.33 17.70
N SER A 340 -17.10 -15.66 17.59
CA SER A 340 -16.43 -16.54 18.56
C SER A 340 -14.93 -16.40 18.47
N GLU A 341 -14.37 -16.51 17.26
CA GLU A 341 -12.94 -16.32 17.02
C GLU A 341 -12.44 -14.94 17.49
N LEU A 342 -13.24 -13.88 17.32
CA LEU A 342 -12.92 -12.56 17.83
C LEU A 342 -12.85 -12.54 19.37
N ARG A 343 -13.82 -13.12 20.07
CA ARG A 343 -13.83 -13.22 21.54
C ARG A 343 -12.69 -14.10 22.06
N GLU A 344 -12.37 -15.18 21.36
CA GLU A 344 -11.23 -16.05 21.67
C GLU A 344 -9.90 -15.29 21.52
N MET A 345 -9.75 -14.47 20.47
CA MET A 345 -8.61 -13.56 20.33
C MET A 345 -8.54 -12.51 21.46
N GLU A 346 -9.67 -11.90 21.86
CA GLU A 346 -9.70 -10.95 22.99
C GLU A 346 -9.25 -11.59 24.31
N VAL A 347 -9.59 -12.85 24.56
CA VAL A 347 -9.15 -13.60 25.74
C VAL A 347 -7.66 -13.98 25.62
N ASP A 348 -7.23 -14.51 24.47
CA ASP A 348 -5.85 -14.95 24.22
C ASP A 348 -4.84 -13.81 24.28
N PHE A 349 -5.20 -12.60 23.84
CA PHE A 349 -4.33 -11.42 23.90
C PHE A 349 -4.30 -10.76 25.29
N GLY A 350 -5.27 -11.07 26.15
CA GLY A 350 -5.28 -10.68 27.56
C GLY A 350 -5.26 -9.16 27.79
N ARG A 351 -4.57 -8.74 28.86
CA ARG A 351 -4.47 -7.33 29.27
C ARG A 351 -3.21 -6.63 28.74
N ASP A 352 -2.25 -7.40 28.26
CA ASP A 352 -0.88 -6.92 27.94
C ASP A 352 -0.71 -6.56 26.44
N ILE A 353 -1.78 -6.69 25.66
CA ILE A 353 -1.89 -6.21 24.27
C ILE A 353 -1.59 -4.71 24.17
N SER A 354 -0.68 -4.32 23.28
CA SER A 354 -0.31 -2.91 23.10
C SER A 354 -1.50 -2.06 22.65
N HIS A 355 -1.51 -0.76 23.02
CA HIS A 355 -2.53 0.20 22.56
C HIS A 355 -2.71 0.17 21.04
N ILE A 356 -1.60 0.03 20.30
CA ILE A 356 -1.54 -0.03 18.84
C ILE A 356 -2.15 -1.33 18.29
N ASN A 357 -2.07 -2.46 19.00
CA ASN A 357 -2.75 -3.70 18.63
C ASN A 357 -4.22 -3.74 19.06
N MET A 358 -4.58 -3.18 20.22
CA MET A 358 -5.97 -3.00 20.64
C MET A 358 -6.77 -2.18 19.61
N ILE A 359 -6.18 -1.14 19.02
CA ILE A 359 -6.83 -0.34 17.97
C ILE A 359 -7.04 -1.15 16.68
N HIS A 360 -6.07 -1.96 16.25
CA HIS A 360 -6.25 -2.85 15.09
C HIS A 360 -7.27 -3.96 15.37
N LEU A 361 -7.34 -4.49 16.59
CA LEU A 361 -8.37 -5.46 17.00
C LEU A 361 -9.79 -4.84 16.93
N ARG A 362 -9.96 -3.59 17.37
CA ARG A 362 -11.23 -2.86 17.23
C ARG A 362 -11.54 -2.44 15.79
N ALA A 363 -10.53 -2.17 14.97
CA ALA A 363 -10.71 -1.97 13.53
C ALA A 363 -11.16 -3.27 12.83
N ALA A 364 -10.62 -4.43 13.24
CA ALA A 364 -11.05 -5.73 12.76
C ALA A 364 -12.47 -6.09 13.21
N GLU A 365 -12.86 -5.72 14.45
CA GLU A 365 -14.25 -5.79 14.89
C GLU A 365 -15.16 -4.92 14.01
N LEU A 366 -14.79 -3.67 13.71
CA LEU A 366 -15.56 -2.84 12.78
C LEU A 366 -15.66 -3.44 11.37
N HIS A 367 -14.57 -4.01 10.84
CA HIS A 367 -14.56 -4.70 9.56
C HIS A 367 -15.52 -5.91 9.55
N LEU A 368 -15.64 -6.65 10.66
CA LEU A 368 -16.70 -7.65 10.85
C LEU A 368 -18.09 -6.98 10.87
N ARG A 369 -18.29 -5.98 11.73
CA ARG A 369 -19.62 -5.39 12.04
C ARG A 369 -20.27 -4.64 10.88
N TYR A 370 -19.52 -4.09 9.93
CA TYR A 370 -20.11 -3.35 8.79
C TYR A 370 -20.95 -4.21 7.82
N PHE A 371 -20.97 -5.54 7.98
CA PHE A 371 -21.90 -6.44 7.29
C PHE A 371 -23.38 -6.01 7.43
N VAL A 372 -23.72 -5.37 8.55
CA VAL A 372 -25.07 -4.90 8.90
C VAL A 372 -25.65 -3.94 7.86
N PHE A 373 -24.82 -3.13 7.19
CA PHE A 373 -25.28 -2.18 6.16
C PHE A 373 -25.62 -2.86 4.81
N LEU A 374 -25.20 -4.10 4.57
CA LEU A 374 -25.37 -4.74 3.25
C LEU A 374 -26.73 -5.43 3.08
N GLY A 375 -27.36 -5.89 4.17
CA GLY A 375 -28.71 -6.46 4.18
C GLY A 375 -29.83 -5.40 4.16
N SER A 376 -30.99 -5.73 3.58
CA SER A 376 -32.12 -4.79 3.48
C SER A 376 -32.75 -4.39 4.82
N ASN A 377 -32.76 -5.32 5.79
CA ASN A 377 -33.39 -5.14 7.10
C ASN A 377 -32.38 -5.49 8.22
N PRO A 378 -31.56 -4.53 8.67
CA PRO A 378 -30.61 -4.76 9.75
C PRO A 378 -31.33 -5.06 11.08
N ARG A 379 -30.88 -6.10 11.79
CA ARG A 379 -31.44 -6.50 13.09
C ARG A 379 -31.01 -5.50 14.16
N GLY A 380 -31.92 -5.12 15.06
CA GLY A 380 -31.61 -4.20 16.16
C GLY A 380 -30.46 -4.68 17.06
N GLU A 381 -30.36 -6.00 17.30
CA GLU A 381 -29.23 -6.62 18.01
C GLU A 381 -27.88 -6.30 17.34
N ASP A 382 -27.80 -6.44 16.02
CA ASP A 382 -26.54 -6.26 15.28
C ASP A 382 -26.21 -4.78 15.08
N LEU A 383 -27.21 -3.90 15.06
CA LEU A 383 -27.04 -2.44 15.15
C LEU A 383 -26.51 -2.02 16.54
N THR A 384 -26.99 -2.62 17.64
CA THR A 384 -26.43 -2.39 18.99
C THR A 384 -24.97 -2.84 19.05
N LYS A 385 -24.63 -4.02 18.52
CA LYS A 385 -23.24 -4.50 18.45
C LYS A 385 -22.36 -3.58 17.60
N LEU A 386 -22.88 -3.05 16.48
CA LEU A 386 -22.17 -2.08 15.65
C LEU A 386 -21.93 -0.76 16.41
N PHE A 387 -22.92 -0.25 17.15
CA PHE A 387 -22.76 0.93 18.00
C PHE A 387 -21.64 0.73 19.03
N ILE A 388 -21.66 -0.39 19.77
CA ILE A 388 -20.63 -0.74 20.77
C ILE A 388 -19.24 -0.85 20.15
N ALA A 389 -19.10 -1.53 19.01
CA ALA A 389 -17.81 -1.62 18.30
C ALA A 389 -17.31 -0.24 17.84
N THR A 390 -18.21 0.61 17.37
CA THR A 390 -17.88 1.96 16.87
C THR A 390 -17.46 2.91 17.99
N THR A 391 -18.18 2.91 19.13
CA THR A 391 -17.80 3.73 20.29
C THR A 391 -16.53 3.21 20.95
N SER A 392 -16.36 1.88 21.06
CA SER A 392 -15.14 1.24 21.57
C SER A 392 -13.91 1.58 20.73
N PHE A 393 -13.99 1.46 19.38
CA PHE A 393 -12.91 1.84 18.49
C PHE A 393 -12.54 3.33 18.61
N LEU A 394 -13.52 4.24 18.58
CA LEU A 394 -13.26 5.67 18.67
C LEU A 394 -12.71 6.08 20.04
N GLY A 395 -13.16 5.44 21.12
CA GLY A 395 -12.54 5.61 22.45
C GLY A 395 -11.06 5.24 22.44
N ARG A 396 -10.70 4.07 21.87
CA ARG A 396 -9.29 3.65 21.75
C ARG A 396 -8.44 4.52 20.83
N VAL A 397 -9.04 5.20 19.86
CA VAL A 397 -8.35 6.22 19.05
C VAL A 397 -8.07 7.47 19.88
N LEU A 398 -9.03 7.95 20.68
CA LEU A 398 -8.85 9.13 21.52
C LEU A 398 -7.90 8.87 22.70
N ASP A 399 -7.78 7.63 23.17
CA ASP A 399 -6.72 7.24 24.11
C ASP A 399 -5.31 7.61 23.57
N LEU A 400 -5.06 7.54 22.25
CA LEU A 400 -3.78 7.93 21.61
C LEU A 400 -3.46 9.44 21.63
N GLU A 401 -4.35 10.28 22.17
CA GLU A 401 -4.00 11.66 22.49
C GLU A 401 -3.18 11.75 23.79
N THR A 402 -3.31 10.77 24.69
CA THR A 402 -2.80 10.83 26.06
C THR A 402 -1.96 9.62 26.50
N SER A 403 -2.15 8.44 25.89
CA SER A 403 -1.51 7.19 26.29
C SER A 403 -1.25 6.28 25.09
N PRO A 404 -0.02 5.75 24.88
CA PRO A 404 1.18 5.94 25.70
C PRO A 404 1.92 7.29 25.47
N GLY A 405 1.32 8.20 24.70
CA GLY A 405 1.81 9.53 24.38
C GLY A 405 1.00 10.14 23.23
N GLU A 406 1.40 11.29 22.68
CA GLU A 406 0.72 11.96 21.54
C GLU A 406 0.93 11.23 20.18
N LEU A 407 0.52 9.97 20.11
CA LEU A 407 0.68 9.12 18.93
C LEU A 407 -0.38 9.39 17.86
N ILE A 408 -1.49 10.07 18.17
CA ILE A 408 -2.58 10.32 17.22
C ILE A 408 -2.11 11.06 15.96
N GLY A 409 -1.21 12.05 16.10
CA GLY A 409 -0.63 12.79 14.96
C GLY A 409 0.34 11.97 14.10
N HIS A 410 0.72 10.78 14.57
CA HIS A 410 1.66 9.85 13.94
C HIS A 410 0.96 8.61 13.35
N ALA A 411 -0.37 8.50 13.52
CA ALA A 411 -1.18 7.35 13.11
C ALA A 411 -1.07 7.01 11.61
N THR A 412 -1.34 5.75 11.29
CA THR A 412 -1.27 5.20 9.93
C THR A 412 -2.45 5.64 9.07
N ASN A 413 -2.30 5.59 7.75
CA ASN A 413 -3.41 5.87 6.83
C ASN A 413 -4.60 4.91 7.01
N TYR A 414 -4.35 3.68 7.44
CA TYR A 414 -5.41 2.73 7.79
C TYR A 414 -6.21 3.18 9.01
N ILE A 415 -5.53 3.60 10.08
CA ILE A 415 -6.21 4.11 11.29
C ILE A 415 -7.06 5.34 10.93
N LEU A 416 -6.53 6.27 10.12
CA LEU A 416 -7.30 7.39 9.56
C LEU A 416 -8.56 6.92 8.82
N GLN A 417 -8.44 5.97 7.89
CA GLN A 417 -9.56 5.44 7.12
C GLN A 417 -10.61 4.78 8.01
N MET A 418 -10.20 4.08 9.06
CA MET A 418 -11.12 3.45 10.02
C MET A 418 -11.77 4.47 10.97
N ILE A 419 -11.11 5.57 11.34
CA ILE A 419 -11.73 6.70 12.07
C ILE A 419 -12.83 7.36 11.23
N VAL A 420 -12.53 7.63 9.96
CA VAL A 420 -13.51 8.18 9.01
C VAL A 420 -14.69 7.21 8.83
N SER A 421 -14.40 5.90 8.70
CA SER A 421 -15.41 4.84 8.57
C SER A 421 -16.31 4.72 9.81
N ALA A 422 -15.72 4.81 11.00
CA ALA A 422 -16.41 4.81 12.29
C ALA A 422 -17.26 6.06 12.48
N ALA A 423 -16.75 7.25 12.14
CA ALA A 423 -17.50 8.50 12.19
C ALA A 423 -18.74 8.46 11.27
N PHE A 424 -18.60 7.96 10.04
CA PHE A 424 -19.74 7.75 9.13
C PHE A 424 -20.75 6.74 9.67
N ALA A 425 -20.29 5.60 10.23
CA ALA A 425 -21.19 4.61 10.83
C ALA A 425 -21.94 5.17 12.05
N LEU A 426 -21.26 5.91 12.92
CA LEU A 426 -21.83 6.54 14.10
C LEU A 426 -22.85 7.61 13.73
N MET A 427 -22.55 8.47 12.76
CA MET A 427 -23.50 9.44 12.21
C MET A 427 -24.72 8.75 11.60
N LYS A 428 -24.54 7.66 10.83
CA LYS A 428 -25.66 6.88 10.27
C LYS A 428 -26.58 6.31 11.36
N LEU A 429 -26.03 5.80 12.45
CA LEU A 429 -26.82 5.31 13.59
C LEU A 429 -27.56 6.46 14.29
N LEU A 430 -26.85 7.55 14.63
CA LEU A 430 -27.38 8.70 15.37
C LEU A 430 -28.42 9.52 14.59
N LYS A 431 -28.33 9.57 13.25
CA LYS A 431 -29.32 10.24 12.37
C LYS A 431 -30.36 9.27 11.78
N SER A 432 -30.53 8.08 12.37
CA SER A 432 -31.60 7.12 12.04
C SER A 432 -32.59 6.97 13.20
N ASP A 433 -33.73 6.33 12.97
CA ASP A 433 -34.68 5.97 14.04
C ASP A 433 -34.08 5.06 15.13
N PHE A 434 -32.96 4.38 14.85
CA PHE A 434 -32.25 3.57 15.83
C PHE A 434 -31.60 4.40 16.95
N SER A 435 -31.44 5.71 16.76
CA SER A 435 -31.00 6.67 17.78
C SER A 435 -31.75 6.55 19.11
N ARG A 436 -33.02 6.12 19.08
CA ARG A 436 -33.89 5.92 20.26
C ARG A 436 -33.47 4.74 21.15
N HIS A 437 -32.50 3.93 20.72
CA HIS A 437 -32.04 2.70 21.40
C HIS A 437 -30.56 2.75 21.82
N ILE A 438 -29.89 3.89 21.65
CA ILE A 438 -28.46 4.08 21.92
C ILE A 438 -28.21 5.37 22.69
N ASP A 439 -27.04 5.48 23.32
CA ASP A 439 -26.61 6.71 23.98
C ASP A 439 -26.23 7.76 22.92
N PHE A 440 -27.17 8.67 22.64
CA PHE A 440 -27.02 9.71 21.62
C PHE A 440 -25.91 10.71 21.97
N ASP A 441 -25.80 11.12 23.24
CA ASP A 441 -24.85 12.16 23.65
C ASP A 441 -23.42 11.60 23.76
N HIS A 442 -23.24 10.37 24.22
CA HIS A 442 -21.95 9.68 24.14
C HIS A 442 -21.51 9.45 22.69
N GLY A 443 -22.44 9.02 21.81
CA GLY A 443 -22.17 8.88 20.38
C GLY A 443 -21.79 10.21 19.73
N LYS A 444 -22.51 11.29 20.05
CA LYS A 444 -22.21 12.65 19.57
C LYS A 444 -20.88 13.18 20.09
N LEU A 445 -20.51 12.89 21.34
CA LEU A 445 -19.20 13.23 21.90
C LEU A 445 -18.08 12.55 21.10
N LEU A 446 -18.17 11.24 20.90
CA LEU A 446 -17.16 10.48 20.15
C LEU A 446 -17.11 10.85 18.65
N PHE A 447 -18.23 11.23 18.05
CA PHE A 447 -18.25 11.75 16.67
C PHE A 447 -17.47 13.08 16.53
N ASN A 448 -17.65 14.02 17.46
CA ASN A 448 -16.88 15.27 17.48
C ASN A 448 -15.40 15.02 17.84
N GLY A 449 -15.11 14.04 18.71
CA GLY A 449 -13.76 13.53 18.95
C GLY A 449 -13.12 12.99 17.67
N ALA A 450 -13.83 12.19 16.87
CA ALA A 450 -13.35 11.64 15.60
C ALA A 450 -12.99 12.74 14.58
N ILE A 451 -13.80 13.80 14.47
CA ILE A 451 -13.49 14.98 13.63
C ILE A 451 -12.18 15.65 14.10
N SER A 452 -12.00 15.77 15.41
CA SER A 452 -10.78 16.37 16.00
C SER A 452 -9.54 15.49 15.78
N ALA A 453 -9.68 14.17 15.95
CA ALA A 453 -8.65 13.17 15.67
C ALA A 453 -8.20 13.22 14.19
N ILE A 454 -9.14 13.27 13.25
CA ILE A 454 -8.84 13.39 11.81
C ILE A 454 -8.06 14.68 11.53
N ARG A 455 -8.44 15.81 12.15
CA ARG A 455 -7.68 17.07 12.03
C ARG A 455 -6.27 16.97 12.62
N ARG A 456 -6.06 16.29 13.75
CA ARG A 456 -4.71 16.03 14.29
C ARG A 456 -3.88 15.06 13.44
N ILE A 457 -4.50 14.24 12.59
CA ILE A 457 -3.79 13.39 11.61
C ILE A 457 -3.34 14.20 10.37
N SER A 458 -3.96 15.35 10.07
CA SER A 458 -3.57 16.26 8.98
C SER A 458 -2.10 16.70 9.09
N VAL A 459 -1.38 16.66 7.98
CA VAL A 459 0.07 16.93 7.85
C VAL A 459 0.35 18.19 7.03
N MET A 460 -0.56 18.56 6.12
CA MET A 460 -0.44 19.75 5.27
C MET A 460 -1.77 20.49 5.17
N ASP A 461 -1.69 21.81 4.97
CA ASP A 461 -2.87 22.65 4.75
C ASP A 461 -3.71 22.13 3.57
N HIS A 462 -5.02 22.03 3.78
CA HIS A 462 -5.99 21.48 2.84
C HIS A 462 -5.70 20.04 2.35
N ASP A 463 -4.93 19.25 3.11
CA ASP A 463 -4.76 17.83 2.80
C ASP A 463 -6.06 17.00 2.96
N ARG A 464 -6.02 15.78 2.45
CA ARG A 464 -7.16 14.86 2.50
C ARG A 464 -7.74 14.69 3.93
N PRO A 465 -6.96 14.43 5.00
CA PRO A 465 -7.46 14.42 6.37
C PRO A 465 -8.32 15.65 6.75
N VAL A 466 -7.82 16.89 6.62
CA VAL A 466 -8.61 18.06 7.05
C VAL A 466 -9.90 18.21 6.23
N ARG A 467 -9.83 18.00 4.91
CA ARG A 467 -11.02 18.00 4.04
C ARG A 467 -12.06 16.96 4.45
N LEU A 468 -11.64 15.78 4.92
CA LEU A 468 -12.53 14.73 5.43
C LEU A 468 -13.23 15.11 6.74
N ALA A 469 -12.52 15.79 7.65
CA ALA A 469 -13.09 16.28 8.89
C ALA A 469 -14.16 17.37 8.66
N ASP A 470 -13.88 18.29 7.73
CA ASP A 470 -14.81 19.37 7.37
C ASP A 470 -16.05 18.83 6.65
N ILE A 471 -15.89 17.82 5.79
CA ILE A 471 -16.99 17.08 5.18
C ILE A 471 -17.86 16.41 6.26
N LEU A 472 -17.27 15.70 7.22
CA LEU A 472 -18.03 15.07 8.32
C LEU A 472 -18.82 16.11 9.14
N ALA A 473 -18.22 17.26 9.42
CA ALA A 473 -18.89 18.37 10.11
C ALA A 473 -20.05 18.96 9.30
N GLN A 474 -19.90 19.13 7.98
CA GLN A 474 -20.98 19.60 7.10
C GLN A 474 -22.12 18.58 7.00
N MET A 475 -21.80 17.28 6.86
CA MET A 475 -22.79 16.21 6.76
C MET A 475 -23.60 16.01 8.06
N TRP A 476 -22.97 16.21 9.22
CA TRP A 476 -23.66 16.19 10.50
C TRP A 476 -24.70 17.33 10.61
N ASN A 477 -24.27 18.55 10.28
CA ASN A 477 -25.07 19.78 10.46
C ASN A 477 -26.14 20.02 9.38
N ALA A 478 -26.18 19.25 8.29
CA ALA A 478 -27.23 19.38 7.29
C ALA A 478 -28.61 18.98 7.84
N ASN A 479 -29.60 19.83 7.57
CA ASN A 479 -31.00 19.64 7.97
C ASN A 479 -31.60 18.37 7.36
N ASP A 480 -32.16 17.52 8.21
CA ASP A 480 -32.83 16.28 7.81
C ASP A 480 -34.16 16.50 7.06
N ALA A 481 -34.63 17.75 7.00
CA ALA A 481 -35.74 18.18 6.13
C ALA A 481 -35.46 17.99 4.62
N ALA A 482 -34.21 17.75 4.22
CA ALA A 482 -33.81 17.41 2.85
C ALA A 482 -33.79 15.89 2.57
N ASN A 483 -34.16 15.03 3.53
CA ASN A 483 -34.38 13.61 3.27
C ASN A 483 -35.74 13.43 2.58
N SER A 484 -35.74 13.00 1.32
CA SER A 484 -36.98 12.59 0.63
C SER A 484 -37.73 11.55 1.47
N PRO A 485 -39.07 11.65 1.63
CA PRO A 485 -39.83 10.74 2.49
C PRO A 485 -39.69 9.30 1.98
N GLY A 486 -38.88 8.51 2.69
CA GLY A 486 -38.55 7.12 2.35
C GLY A 486 -37.05 6.81 2.11
N ASP A 487 -36.14 7.78 2.01
CA ASP A 487 -34.69 7.50 1.82
C ASP A 487 -34.03 7.04 3.14
N ASN A 488 -34.11 5.73 3.43
CA ASN A 488 -33.48 5.13 4.60
C ASN A 488 -31.96 5.31 4.57
N ILE A 489 -31.42 5.97 5.59
CA ILE A 489 -29.99 6.26 5.75
C ILE A 489 -29.15 5.00 6.02
N LEU A 490 -29.73 3.95 6.61
CA LEU A 490 -29.03 2.70 6.95
C LEU A 490 -28.92 1.75 5.75
N GLU A 491 -29.92 1.73 4.86
CA GLU A 491 -29.80 1.02 3.59
C GLU A 491 -28.63 1.61 2.78
N LEU A 492 -28.06 0.86 1.83
CA LEU A 492 -27.06 1.34 0.87
C LEU A 492 -27.58 1.31 -0.57
N LYS A 493 -26.90 2.03 -1.48
CA LYS A 493 -26.99 1.89 -2.94
C LYS A 493 -25.64 1.43 -3.49
N VAL A 494 -24.53 2.01 -3.02
CA VAL A 494 -23.17 1.48 -3.27
C VAL A 494 -22.91 0.28 -2.34
N ARG A 495 -22.70 -0.92 -2.90
CA ARG A 495 -22.43 -2.17 -2.14
C ARG A 495 -21.15 -2.92 -2.54
N CYS A 496 -20.45 -2.48 -3.59
CA CYS A 496 -19.29 -3.18 -4.17
C CYS A 496 -17.93 -2.72 -3.60
N ARG A 497 -17.88 -2.28 -2.33
CA ARG A 497 -16.65 -1.78 -1.67
C ARG A 497 -16.42 -2.45 -0.30
N MET A 498 -16.87 -3.69 -0.16
CA MET A 498 -16.71 -4.51 1.05
C MET A 498 -17.22 -3.77 2.31
N SER A 499 -16.50 -3.86 3.43
CA SER A 499 -16.82 -3.17 4.69
C SER A 499 -16.78 -1.63 4.61
N MET A 500 -16.27 -1.04 3.52
CA MET A 500 -16.25 0.43 3.32
C MET A 500 -17.43 0.92 2.47
N SER A 501 -18.34 0.04 2.06
CA SER A 501 -19.48 0.38 1.20
C SER A 501 -20.36 1.47 1.78
N HIS A 502 -20.56 1.52 3.10
CA HIS A 502 -21.34 2.58 3.75
C HIS A 502 -20.68 3.95 3.63
N VAL A 503 -19.34 4.04 3.69
CA VAL A 503 -18.61 5.31 3.48
C VAL A 503 -18.83 5.82 2.07
N TYR A 504 -18.53 4.99 1.05
CA TYR A 504 -18.69 5.38 -0.35
C TYR A 504 -20.15 5.71 -0.70
N ASP A 505 -21.13 4.99 -0.14
CA ASP A 505 -22.55 5.28 -0.31
C ASP A 505 -22.96 6.64 0.30
N THR A 506 -22.49 6.94 1.52
CA THR A 506 -22.79 8.19 2.23
C THR A 506 -22.28 9.39 1.45
N VAL A 507 -21.03 9.31 0.99
CA VAL A 507 -20.37 10.30 0.14
C VAL A 507 -21.06 10.43 -1.21
N TRP A 508 -21.47 9.33 -1.84
CA TRP A 508 -22.17 9.34 -3.11
C TRP A 508 -23.56 9.99 -3.01
N ARG A 509 -24.35 9.68 -1.97
CA ARG A 509 -25.65 10.34 -1.74
C ARG A 509 -25.50 11.83 -1.50
N TRP A 510 -24.47 12.23 -0.76
CA TRP A 510 -24.17 13.65 -0.55
C TRP A 510 -23.93 14.38 -1.87
N ARG A 511 -23.10 13.82 -2.78
CA ARG A 511 -22.91 14.38 -4.13
C ARG A 511 -24.24 14.52 -4.89
N GLN A 512 -25.09 13.49 -4.88
CA GLN A 512 -26.39 13.57 -5.58
C GLN A 512 -27.33 14.63 -4.99
N ARG A 513 -27.24 14.92 -3.68
CA ARG A 513 -28.04 15.96 -3.01
C ARG A 513 -27.53 17.39 -3.24
N PHE A 514 -26.23 17.57 -3.51
CA PHE A 514 -25.59 18.88 -3.67
C PHE A 514 -25.07 19.15 -5.09
N ARG A 515 -25.39 18.30 -6.06
CA ARG A 515 -25.25 18.61 -7.49
C ARG A 515 -26.08 19.84 -7.84
N PRO A 516 -25.50 20.90 -8.44
CA PRO A 516 -26.28 21.97 -9.02
C PRO A 516 -27.19 21.39 -10.11
N MET A 517 -28.50 21.62 -9.98
CA MET A 517 -29.43 21.34 -11.06
C MET A 517 -29.10 22.29 -12.20
N ARG A 518 -28.39 21.81 -13.24
CA ARG A 518 -28.17 22.59 -14.47
C ARG A 518 -29.54 23.04 -14.99
N SER A 519 -29.75 24.34 -15.17
CA SER A 519 -31.01 24.81 -15.74
C SER A 519 -31.15 24.24 -17.15
N ILE A 520 -32.37 23.81 -17.48
CA ILE A 520 -32.70 23.27 -18.81
C ILE A 520 -32.59 24.37 -19.88
N GLU A 521 -32.58 25.65 -19.47
CA GLU A 521 -32.46 26.84 -20.31
C GLU A 521 -31.11 26.90 -21.06
N ASP A 522 -29.99 26.49 -20.45
CA ASP A 522 -28.67 26.44 -21.11
C ASP A 522 -28.63 25.48 -22.31
N SER A 523 -29.60 24.55 -22.41
CA SER A 523 -29.69 23.58 -23.49
C SER A 523 -30.44 24.09 -24.74
N GLN A 524 -30.98 25.32 -24.72
CA GLN A 524 -31.74 25.89 -25.85
C GLN A 524 -30.98 26.96 -26.65
N VAL A 525 -29.88 27.51 -26.13
CA VAL A 525 -29.12 28.58 -26.81
C VAL A 525 -28.24 28.07 -27.96
N THR A 526 -27.92 26.77 -27.99
CA THR A 526 -26.96 26.16 -28.94
C THR A 526 -27.58 25.53 -30.19
N VAL A 527 -28.88 25.72 -30.46
CA VAL A 527 -29.57 25.12 -31.63
C VAL A 527 -30.32 26.17 -32.45
N ALA A 528 -29.60 27.12 -33.06
CA ALA A 528 -30.12 28.01 -34.10
C ALA A 528 -29.07 28.38 -35.16
N ASN A 529 -29.39 28.07 -36.43
CA ASN A 529 -28.75 28.55 -37.68
C ASN A 529 -27.21 28.46 -37.87
N PRO A 530 -26.73 27.35 -38.47
CA PRO A 530 -25.50 27.35 -39.25
C PRO A 530 -25.80 27.74 -40.72
N ASN A 531 -25.62 29.01 -41.11
CA ASN A 531 -25.40 29.41 -42.51
C ASN A 531 -25.09 30.91 -42.68
N ILE A 532 -23.88 31.23 -43.16
CA ILE A 532 -23.54 32.20 -44.24
C ILE A 532 -22.00 32.23 -44.34
N SER A 533 -21.47 32.26 -45.56
CA SER A 533 -20.03 32.21 -45.82
C SER A 533 -19.52 33.44 -46.56
N ALA A 534 -18.31 33.86 -46.19
CA ALA A 534 -17.31 34.61 -46.96
C ALA A 534 -17.47 36.15 -47.18
N ALA A 535 -16.29 36.74 -47.44
CA ALA A 535 -15.98 38.03 -48.09
C ALA A 535 -15.88 39.33 -47.26
N ALA A 536 -14.62 39.74 -47.05
CA ALA A 536 -14.06 41.11 -47.16
C ALA A 536 -14.56 42.29 -46.27
N GLY A 537 -13.67 43.26 -46.02
CA GLY A 537 -14.09 44.67 -45.83
C GLY A 537 -13.68 45.40 -44.55
N THR A 538 -12.42 45.83 -44.51
CA THR A 538 -11.81 47.01 -43.85
C THR A 538 -12.71 48.19 -43.37
N VAL A 539 -12.23 48.98 -42.36
CA VAL A 539 -12.45 50.45 -42.09
C VAL A 539 -13.26 50.90 -40.82
N THR A 540 -12.53 51.35 -39.76
CA THR A 540 -12.85 52.41 -38.73
C THR A 540 -14.10 52.33 -37.83
N ARG A 541 -14.31 53.12 -36.74
CA ARG A 541 -13.50 53.81 -35.69
C ARG A 541 -14.51 54.42 -34.66
N GLN A 542 -14.02 54.80 -33.46
CA GLN A 542 -14.66 55.56 -32.37
C GLN A 542 -15.42 54.67 -31.37
N GLN A 543 -15.16 54.70 -30.06
CA GLN A 543 -15.09 55.80 -29.06
C GLN A 543 -16.43 56.49 -28.81
N ASP A 544 -16.94 56.33 -27.58
CA ASP A 544 -17.10 57.50 -26.70
C ASP A 544 -16.84 57.09 -25.23
N ASP A 545 -16.42 58.05 -24.41
CA ASP A 545 -16.14 57.87 -22.97
C ASP A 545 -17.32 58.35 -22.11
N THR A 546 -17.59 57.68 -21.00
CA THR A 546 -18.14 58.33 -19.78
C THR A 546 -17.57 57.67 -18.54
N LEU A 547 -16.70 58.41 -17.86
CA LEU A 547 -16.32 58.15 -16.47
C LEU A 547 -17.31 58.86 -15.55
N ASP A 548 -17.65 58.26 -14.41
CA ASP A 548 -18.03 59.03 -13.23
C ASP A 548 -17.59 58.30 -11.96
N GLU A 549 -17.02 59.04 -11.01
CA GLU A 549 -16.34 58.49 -9.83
C GLU A 549 -16.93 59.10 -8.55
N THR A 550 -17.52 58.27 -7.67
CA THR A 550 -17.39 58.31 -6.18
C THR A 550 -18.45 57.44 -5.51
N GLY A 551 -18.09 56.73 -4.42
CA GLY A 551 -19.07 55.91 -3.69
C GLY A 551 -18.50 54.89 -2.70
N LEU A 552 -17.51 55.26 -1.87
CA LEU A 552 -16.92 54.35 -0.87
C LEU A 552 -17.89 54.01 0.28
N ILE A 553 -18.67 52.93 0.15
CA ILE A 553 -19.32 52.25 1.29
C ILE A 553 -19.16 50.73 1.15
N TYR A 554 -18.27 50.15 1.96
CA TYR A 554 -18.24 48.71 2.21
C TYR A 554 -19.32 48.33 3.25
N PRO A 555 -20.29 47.46 2.95
CA PRO A 555 -20.95 46.67 3.97
C PRO A 555 -19.98 45.60 4.51
N PRO A 556 -20.12 45.14 5.77
CA PRO A 556 -19.15 44.25 6.38
C PRO A 556 -19.25 42.81 5.85
N ASN A 557 -18.11 42.22 5.51
CA ASN A 557 -17.99 40.76 5.37
C ASN A 557 -18.29 40.10 6.73
N PHE A 558 -19.43 39.44 6.85
CA PHE A 558 -19.58 38.35 7.80
C PHE A 558 -19.05 37.08 7.15
N ASP A 559 -18.09 36.42 7.81
CA ASP A 559 -17.44 35.21 7.34
C ASP A 559 -18.38 34.00 7.45
N GLN A 560 -19.29 33.88 6.49
CA GLN A 560 -20.28 32.81 6.45
C GLN A 560 -19.67 31.60 5.75
N GLY A 561 -19.34 30.58 6.55
CA GLY A 561 -18.34 29.56 6.24
C GLY A 561 -18.38 28.97 4.83
N ALA A 562 -17.21 28.97 4.19
CA ALA A 562 -17.03 28.54 2.80
C ALA A 562 -17.57 27.12 2.53
N PHE A 563 -18.67 27.07 1.76
CA PHE A 563 -19.21 25.82 1.24
C PHE A 563 -18.19 25.16 0.32
N ILE A 564 -17.82 23.90 0.59
CA ILE A 564 -16.89 23.16 -0.29
C ILE A 564 -17.60 22.92 -1.62
N SER A 565 -17.03 23.45 -2.71
CA SER A 565 -17.59 23.29 -4.06
C SER A 565 -17.57 21.81 -4.50
N GLU A 566 -18.48 21.44 -5.42
CA GLU A 566 -18.61 20.06 -5.91
C GLU A 566 -17.26 19.51 -6.41
N ALA A 567 -16.47 20.32 -7.13
CA ALA A 567 -15.13 19.95 -7.58
C ALA A 567 -14.22 19.54 -6.42
N GLY A 568 -14.16 20.34 -5.35
CA GLY A 568 -13.35 20.05 -4.17
C GLY A 568 -13.82 18.82 -3.39
N PHE A 569 -15.14 18.60 -3.32
CA PHE A 569 -15.70 17.37 -2.73
C PHE A 569 -15.44 16.13 -3.61
N SER A 570 -15.39 16.31 -4.94
CA SER A 570 -15.13 15.21 -5.87
C SER A 570 -13.74 14.62 -5.62
N GLU A 571 -12.73 15.48 -5.57
CA GLU A 571 -11.32 15.11 -5.37
C GLU A 571 -11.07 14.19 -4.16
N VAL A 572 -11.74 14.42 -3.03
CA VAL A 572 -11.44 13.78 -1.72
C VAL A 572 -11.73 12.26 -1.71
N PHE A 573 -12.65 11.81 -2.57
CA PHE A 573 -13.07 10.41 -2.64
C PHE A 573 -13.05 9.80 -4.06
N ASP A 574 -12.79 10.60 -5.10
CA ASP A 574 -12.74 10.07 -6.46
C ASP A 574 -11.60 9.09 -6.67
N SER A 575 -11.92 7.86 -7.04
CA SER A 575 -10.96 6.82 -7.36
C SER A 575 -11.08 6.31 -8.81
N LEU A 576 -12.08 6.75 -9.60
CA LEU A 576 -12.45 6.09 -10.86
C LEU A 576 -12.88 6.98 -12.04
N ASN A 577 -13.07 8.31 -11.91
CA ASN A 577 -13.48 9.15 -13.06
C ASN A 577 -12.52 9.11 -14.27
N TRP A 578 -11.27 8.67 -14.10
CA TRP A 578 -10.28 8.49 -15.17
C TRP A 578 -10.70 7.51 -16.29
N VAL A 579 -11.78 6.74 -16.09
CA VAL A 579 -12.35 5.83 -17.10
C VAL A 579 -13.50 6.49 -17.89
N PHE A 580 -14.06 7.61 -17.41
CA PHE A 580 -15.33 8.17 -17.92
C PHE A 580 -15.26 9.62 -18.44
N ASP A 581 -14.15 10.34 -18.26
CA ASP A 581 -13.89 11.69 -18.83
C ASP A 581 -13.87 11.75 -20.38
N GLY A 582 -14.34 10.71 -21.08
CA GLY A 582 -14.40 10.61 -22.55
C GLY A 582 -15.70 10.02 -23.11
N ILE A 583 -16.73 9.76 -22.28
CA ILE A 583 -18.07 9.37 -22.76
C ILE A 583 -18.98 10.60 -22.67
N PRO A 584 -19.47 11.17 -23.80
CA PRO A 584 -20.49 12.23 -23.72
C PRO A 584 -21.81 11.66 -23.16
N ASP A 585 -22.56 12.47 -22.41
CA ASP A 585 -23.83 12.11 -21.74
C ASP A 585 -24.99 11.71 -22.71
N SER A 586 -24.71 11.50 -23.99
CA SER A 586 -25.68 11.21 -25.05
C SER A 586 -26.09 9.74 -25.18
N PHE A 587 -26.08 8.98 -24.08
CA PHE A 587 -26.67 7.63 -24.02
C PHE A 587 -28.04 7.65 -23.35
N VAL A 588 -28.99 8.31 -24.01
CA VAL A 588 -30.41 8.12 -23.75
C VAL A 588 -30.76 6.67 -24.11
N ALA A 589 -31.17 5.87 -23.12
CA ALA A 589 -31.65 4.52 -23.36
C ALA A 589 -32.92 4.58 -24.26
N PRO A 590 -33.06 3.70 -25.27
CA PRO A 590 -34.25 3.69 -26.11
C PRO A 590 -35.49 3.38 -25.26
N PRO A 591 -36.66 3.99 -25.57
CA PRO A 591 -37.88 3.70 -24.84
C PRO A 591 -38.28 2.24 -25.03
N VAL A 592 -38.68 1.59 -23.94
CA VAL A 592 -39.22 0.23 -23.95
C VAL A 592 -40.62 0.27 -24.56
N MET A 593 -40.88 -0.63 -25.52
CA MET A 593 -42.23 -1.04 -25.95
C MET A 593 -42.66 -2.28 -25.18
#